data_AF-A0A6I3J2I4-F1
#
_entry.id   AF-A0A6I3J2I4-F1
#
_cell.length_a   1.000
_cell.length_b   1.000
_cell.length_c   1.000
_cell.angle_alpha   90.00
_cell.angle_beta   90.00
_cell.angle_gamma   90.00
#
_symmetry.space_group_name_H-M   'P 1'
#
loop_
_entity.id
_entity.type
_entity.pdbx_description
1 polymer ?
#
loop_
_entity_poly.entity_id
_entity_poly.type
_entity_poly.pdbx_seq_one_letter_code
_entity_poly.pdbx_strand_id
1 'polypeptide(L)'
;MTSDMEATTDDLQNTIRALWQQAQGGAGEELAPPDGFGQSVTSVKDTEIAEASGLDLEPVREYLENADGTLFVVGRDGESRSVQGLL
;
A
#
# COMPACT_ATOMS: atom_id res chain seq x y z
N MET A 1 -20.28 16.59 4.44
CA MET A 1 -20.18 15.73 3.24
C MET A 1 -18.75 15.20 3.21
N THR A 2 -18.40 14.31 4.14
CA THR A 2 -17.02 13.83 4.35
C THR A 2 -16.92 12.31 4.16
N SER A 3 -18.07 11.63 4.14
CA SER A 3 -18.17 10.17 4.23
C SER A 3 -17.71 9.41 2.98
N ASP A 4 -17.72 10.04 1.81
CA ASP A 4 -17.32 9.37 0.56
C ASP A 4 -15.79 9.21 0.49
N MET A 5 -15.05 10.25 0.89
CA MET A 5 -13.60 10.28 0.83
C MET A 5 -12.94 9.44 1.95
N GLU A 6 -13.54 9.42 3.15
CA GLU A 6 -13.08 8.55 4.23
C GLU A 6 -13.30 7.06 3.91
N ALA A 7 -14.43 6.70 3.29
CA ALA A 7 -14.69 5.33 2.88
C ALA A 7 -13.70 4.83 1.82
N THR A 8 -13.40 5.65 0.80
CA THR A 8 -12.38 5.32 -0.22
C THR A 8 -10.97 5.19 0.37
N THR A 9 -10.66 6.00 1.38
CA THR A 9 -9.38 5.99 2.10
C THR A 9 -9.18 4.67 2.87
N ASP A 10 -10.20 4.23 3.60
CA ASP A 10 -10.18 2.96 4.35
C ASP A 10 -10.11 1.75 3.40
N ASP A 11 -10.83 1.79 2.28
CA ASP A 11 -10.83 0.72 1.28
C ASP A 11 -9.43 0.58 0.64
N LEU A 12 -8.84 1.70 0.19
CA LEU A 12 -7.46 1.75 -0.33
C LEU A 12 -6.45 1.23 0.67
N GLN A 13 -6.56 1.62 1.95
CA GLN A 13 -5.66 1.15 3.00
C GLN A 13 -5.75 -0.37 3.16
N ASN A 14 -6.97 -0.92 3.18
CA ASN A 14 -7.18 -2.36 3.28
C ASN A 14 -6.65 -3.10 2.05
N THR A 15 -6.87 -2.56 0.85
CA THR A 15 -6.31 -3.13 -0.40
C THR A 15 -4.78 -3.15 -0.38
N ILE A 16 -4.14 -2.03 -0.05
CA ILE A 16 -2.68 -1.92 0.03
C ILE A 16 -2.13 -2.92 1.04
N ARG A 17 -2.77 -3.05 2.20
CA ARG A 17 -2.39 -4.00 3.24
C ARG A 17 -2.52 -5.45 2.77
N ALA A 18 -3.62 -5.79 2.09
CA ALA A 18 -3.85 -7.13 1.55
C ALA A 18 -2.81 -7.48 0.46
N LEU A 19 -2.53 -6.56 -0.46
CA LEU A 19 -1.50 -6.73 -1.48
C LEU A 19 -0.12 -6.85 -0.87
N TRP A 20 0.19 -6.03 0.14
CA TRP A 20 1.46 -6.11 0.86
C TRP A 20 1.62 -7.47 1.53
N GLN A 21 0.59 -7.96 2.24
CA GLN A 21 0.61 -9.30 2.84
C GLN A 21 0.77 -10.41 1.79
N GLN A 22 0.10 -10.29 0.65
CA GLN A 22 0.25 -11.24 -0.46
C GLN A 22 1.68 -11.22 -1.01
N ALA A 23 2.25 -10.04 -1.21
CA ALA A 23 3.61 -9.82 -1.71
C ALA A 23 4.70 -10.31 -0.74
N GLN A 24 4.39 -10.40 0.57
CA GLN A 24 5.23 -11.05 1.57
C GLN A 24 5.13 -12.60 1.58
N GLY A 25 4.33 -13.19 0.66
CA GLY A 25 4.18 -14.65 0.54
C GLY A 25 2.90 -15.19 1.19
N GLY A 26 1.82 -14.40 1.20
CA GLY A 26 0.60 -14.68 1.97
C GLY A 26 0.02 -16.09 1.83
N ALA A 27 0.04 -16.83 2.94
CA ALA A 27 -1.08 -17.59 3.52
C ALA A 27 -0.52 -18.54 4.61
N GLY A 28 -0.89 -18.34 5.87
CA GLY A 28 -0.81 -19.44 6.85
C GLY A 28 -0.62 -19.04 8.31
N GLU A 29 0.50 -18.41 8.65
CA GLU A 29 0.96 -18.46 10.04
C GLU A 29 1.56 -17.12 10.43
N GLU A 30 0.86 -16.39 11.31
CA GLU A 30 1.42 -15.44 12.27
C GLU A 30 2.71 -14.72 11.86
N LEU A 31 2.70 -14.06 10.70
CA LEU A 31 3.76 -13.12 10.34
C LEU A 31 3.39 -11.77 10.96
N ALA A 32 3.51 -11.69 12.29
CA ALA A 32 3.87 -10.43 12.90
C ALA A 32 5.09 -9.91 12.13
N PRO A 33 5.13 -8.63 11.70
CA PRO A 33 6.32 -8.09 11.08
C PRO A 33 7.48 -8.41 12.03
N PRO A 34 8.47 -9.23 11.63
CA PRO A 34 9.44 -9.71 12.59
C PRO A 34 10.18 -8.50 13.13
N ASP A 35 10.24 -8.40 14.47
CA ASP A 35 10.86 -7.28 15.19
C ASP A 35 12.22 -6.95 14.56
N GLY A 36 12.25 -5.88 13.78
CA GLY A 36 13.39 -5.43 12.99
C GLY A 36 13.83 -6.38 11.87
N PHE A 37 13.19 -6.32 10.69
CA PHE A 37 13.71 -7.06 9.52
C PHE A 37 13.82 -6.20 8.26
N GLY A 38 15.07 -5.88 7.92
CA GLY A 38 15.51 -5.42 6.61
C GLY A 38 15.72 -6.56 5.61
N GLN A 39 14.76 -7.48 5.46
CA GLN A 39 14.79 -8.47 4.39
C GLN A 39 13.63 -8.22 3.44
N SER A 40 13.94 -7.49 2.36
CA SER A 40 13.14 -7.32 1.15
C SER A 40 11.64 -7.20 1.39
N VAL A 41 11.21 -6.04 1.91
CA VAL A 41 9.80 -5.66 1.84
C VAL A 41 9.44 -5.54 0.36
N THR A 42 8.88 -6.60 -0.24
CA THR A 42 8.34 -6.59 -1.60
C THR A 42 7.48 -5.35 -1.74
N SER A 43 7.91 -4.44 -2.62
CA SER A 43 7.24 -3.17 -2.83
C SER A 43 6.03 -3.41 -3.72
N VAL A 44 4.87 -2.91 -3.30
CA VAL A 44 3.63 -3.04 -4.07
C VAL A 44 3.54 -1.86 -5.02
N LYS A 45 3.31 -2.10 -6.32
CA LYS A 45 3.22 -0.99 -7.28
C LYS A 45 1.88 -0.27 -7.18
N ASP A 46 1.89 1.03 -7.44
CA ASP A 46 0.67 1.85 -7.54
C ASP A 46 -0.32 1.34 -8.61
N THR A 47 0.20 0.74 -9.69
CA THR A 47 -0.61 0.02 -10.68
C THR A 47 -1.38 -1.15 -10.08
N GLU A 48 -0.74 -1.97 -9.24
CA GLU A 48 -1.38 -3.15 -8.63
C GLU A 48 -2.46 -2.73 -7.63
N ILE A 49 -2.22 -1.62 -6.91
CA ILE A 49 -3.20 -1.03 -5.99
C ILE A 49 -4.41 -0.50 -6.77
N ALA A 50 -4.19 0.19 -7.88
CA ALA A 50 -5.25 0.67 -8.76
C ALA A 50 -6.09 -0.49 -9.32
N GLU A 51 -5.43 -1.53 -9.84
CA GLU A 51 -6.10 -2.73 -10.34
C GLU A 51 -6.91 -3.47 -9.27
N ALA A 52 -6.36 -3.60 -8.05
CA ALA A 52 -7.03 -4.32 -6.96
C ALA A 52 -8.17 -3.52 -6.31
N SER A 53 -8.04 -2.19 -6.25
CA SER A 53 -9.09 -1.31 -5.73
C SER A 53 -10.17 -0.97 -6.77
N GLY A 54 -9.90 -1.22 -8.05
CA GLY A 54 -10.78 -0.82 -9.15
C GLY A 54 -10.83 0.71 -9.35
N LEU A 55 -9.85 1.44 -8.81
CA LEU A 55 -9.74 2.89 -8.93
C LEU A 55 -8.76 3.27 -10.04
N ASP A 56 -8.91 4.48 -10.56
CA ASP A 56 -7.92 5.07 -11.46
C ASP A 56 -6.57 5.28 -10.76
N LEU A 57 -5.52 5.39 -11.57
CA LEU A 57 -4.15 5.48 -11.06
C LEU A 57 -3.86 6.84 -10.40
N GLU A 58 -4.51 7.92 -10.85
CA GLU A 58 -4.42 9.27 -10.25
C GLU A 58 -4.89 9.35 -8.79
N PRO A 59 -6.12 8.91 -8.42
CA PRO A 59 -6.57 8.98 -7.03
C PRO A 59 -5.76 8.07 -6.11
N VAL A 60 -5.32 6.90 -6.59
CA VAL A 60 -4.40 6.01 -5.86
C VAL A 60 -3.09 6.75 -5.58
N ARG A 61 -2.55 7.42 -6.60
CA ARG A 61 -1.33 8.23 -6.50
C ARG A 61 -1.43 9.36 -5.50
N GLU A 62 -2.54 10.11 -5.54
CA GLU A 62 -2.80 11.20 -4.60
C GLU A 62 -2.91 10.68 -3.18
N TYR A 63 -3.64 9.58 -2.97
CA TYR A 63 -3.72 8.91 -1.67
C TYR A 63 -2.34 8.47 -1.16
N LEU A 64 -1.54 7.84 -2.02
CA LEU A 64 -0.20 7.40 -1.67
C LEU A 64 0.71 8.56 -1.29
N GLU A 65 0.63 9.70 -1.99
CA GLU A 65 1.39 10.90 -1.65
C GLU A 65 0.94 11.55 -0.34
N ASN A 66 -0.35 11.50 -0.02
CA ASN A 66 -0.85 12.00 1.27
C ASN A 66 -0.46 11.11 2.45
N ALA A 67 -0.35 9.81 2.23
CA ALA A 67 -0.03 8.84 3.27
C ALA A 67 1.46 8.44 3.31
N ASP A 68 2.27 8.95 2.37
CA ASP A 68 3.73 8.85 2.38
C ASP A 68 4.32 9.46 3.66
N GLY A 69 5.18 8.70 4.32
CA GLY A 69 5.81 9.08 5.59
C GLY A 69 4.87 9.10 6.80
N THR A 70 3.58 8.78 6.63
CA THR A 70 2.59 8.67 7.72
C THR A 70 2.15 7.24 7.95
N LEU A 71 1.72 6.54 6.90
CA LEU A 71 1.24 5.15 6.96
C LEU A 71 2.16 4.17 6.22
N PHE A 72 2.84 4.64 5.17
CA PHE A 72 3.76 3.85 4.36
C PHE A 72 4.84 4.76 3.76
N VAL A 73 5.91 4.16 3.24
CA VAL A 73 6.94 4.85 2.45
C VAL A 73 6.68 4.59 0.99
N VAL A 74 6.62 5.66 0.20
CA VAL A 74 6.46 5.58 -1.26
C VAL A 74 7.82 5.74 -1.93
N GLY A 75 8.39 4.62 -2.36
CA GLY A 75 9.57 4.59 -3.22
C GLY A 75 9.19 5.00 -4.64
N ARG A 76 9.83 6.05 -5.17
CA ARG A 76 9.64 6.51 -6.55
C ARG A 76 10.76 5.94 -7.43
N ASP A 77 10.40 5.16 -8.45
CA ASP A 77 11.31 4.65 -9.46
C ASP A 77 10.83 5.11 -10.84
N GLY A 78 11.35 6.27 -11.29
CA GLY A 78 10.92 6.91 -12.53
C GLY A 78 9.43 7.29 -12.53
N GLU A 79 8.67 6.68 -13.44
CA GLU A 79 7.22 6.85 -13.54
C GLU A 79 6.44 5.91 -12.62
N SER A 80 7.07 4.93 -11.98
CA SER A 80 6.42 3.97 -11.09
C SER A 80 6.54 4.41 -9.64
N ARG A 81 5.50 4.09 -8.85
CA ARG A 81 5.51 4.30 -7.40
C ARG A 81 5.33 2.97 -6.70
N SER A 82 6.12 2.75 -5.68
CA SER A 82 6.22 1.50 -4.95
C SER A 82 5.91 1.79 -3.50
N VAL A 83 4.92 1.12 -2.94
CA VAL A 83 4.56 1.27 -1.53
C VAL A 83 5.31 0.24 -0.71
N GLN A 84 5.96 0.72 0.33
CA GLN A 84 6.66 -0.06 1.33
C GLN A 84 6.04 0.25 2.69
N GLY A 85 5.87 -0.74 3.56
CA GLY A 85 5.34 -0.50 4.91
C GLY A 85 6.25 0.46 5.69
N LEU A 86 5.66 1.48 6.33
CA LEU A 86 6.34 2.32 7.31
C LEU A 86 6.33 1.57 8.65
N LEU A 87 7.51 1.46 9.28
CA LEU A 87 7.68 0.93 10.64
C LEU A 87 6.96 1.81 11.68
#